data_AF-A0A090M9Z3-F1
#
_entry.id   AF-A0A090M9Z3-F1
#
_cell.length_a   1.000
_cell.length_b   1.000
_cell.length_c   1.000
_cell.angle_alpha   90.00
_cell.angle_beta   90.00
_cell.angle_gamma   90.00
#
_symmetry.space_group_name_H-M   'P 1'
#
loop_
_entity.id
_entity.type
_entity.pdbx_description
1 polymer ?
#
loop_
_entity_poly.entity_id
_entity_poly.type
_entity_poly.pdbx_seq_one_letter_code
_entity_poly.pdbx_strand_id
1 'polypeptide(L)'
;MPTRTGHSSDDNDTRTPSGSAEGSRYAPKYLGIPGMRDVNVNKYCIWHCSKNANTVWKMEYKKACDLTLAEGLDLEQIRLDQDAQFFIDKGVKIGIAKR
;
A
#
# COMPACT_ATOMS: atom_id res chain seq x y z
N MET A 1 -17.17 38.34 67.17
CA MET A 1 -16.26 39.35 66.60
C MET A 1 -15.17 38.63 65.82
N PRO A 2 -15.18 38.71 64.47
CA PRO A 2 -14.26 38.02 63.58
C PRO A 2 -13.16 38.96 63.07
N THR A 3 -12.02 38.44 62.58
CA THR A 3 -11.44 38.92 61.30
C THR A 3 -10.27 38.05 60.79
N ARG A 4 -10.32 37.80 59.46
CA ARG A 4 -9.22 37.74 58.47
C ARG A 4 -8.26 36.55 58.56
N THR A 5 -7.76 35.92 57.49
CA THR A 5 -7.58 36.20 56.05
C THR A 5 -7.31 34.81 55.41
N GLY A 6 -7.92 34.32 54.33
CA GLY A 6 -7.74 34.69 52.92
C GLY A 6 -6.64 33.86 52.23
N HIS A 7 -7.00 32.95 51.31
CA HIS A 7 -6.23 32.51 50.11
C HIS A 7 -7.06 31.41 49.41
N SER A 8 -7.61 31.63 48.21
CA SER A 8 -7.02 31.59 46.86
C SER A 8 -7.11 30.19 46.23
N SER A 9 -7.51 30.23 44.97
CA SER A 9 -8.14 29.21 44.14
C SER A 9 -7.26 28.06 43.65
N ASP A 10 -7.97 27.08 43.08
CA ASP A 10 -7.61 26.24 41.94
C ASP A 10 -6.66 25.06 42.17
N ASP A 11 -7.24 23.86 42.24
CA ASP A 11 -6.64 22.64 41.70
C ASP A 11 -7.71 21.87 40.91
N ASN A 12 -8.02 22.38 39.71
CA ASN A 12 -8.59 21.57 38.65
C ASN A 12 -7.46 20.69 38.12
N ASP A 13 -7.34 19.47 38.65
CA ASP A 13 -6.42 18.49 38.09
C ASP A 13 -7.01 17.97 36.78
N THR A 14 -6.66 18.73 35.76
CA THR A 14 -7.01 18.58 34.36
C THR A 14 -6.59 17.19 33.94
N ARG A 15 -7.58 16.31 33.75
CA ARG A 15 -7.40 15.01 33.09
C ARG A 15 -6.81 15.28 31.71
N THR A 16 -5.49 15.20 31.61
CA THR A 16 -4.77 15.20 30.34
C THR A 16 -5.39 14.12 29.48
N PRO A 17 -6.08 14.44 28.37
CA PRO A 17 -6.22 13.46 27.33
C PRO A 17 -4.79 13.33 26.82
N SER A 18 -4.10 12.27 27.24
CA SER A 18 -2.97 11.75 26.50
C SER A 18 -3.55 11.38 25.15
N GLY A 19 -3.65 12.39 24.27
CA GLY A 19 -3.84 12.25 22.86
C GLY A 19 -2.63 11.45 22.41
N SER A 20 -2.79 10.13 22.50
CA SER A 20 -1.99 9.18 21.77
C SER A 20 -2.14 9.64 20.34
N ALA A 21 -1.16 10.40 19.87
CA ALA A 21 -0.90 10.54 18.47
C ALA A 21 -0.58 9.12 18.01
N GLU A 22 -1.62 8.34 17.77
CA GLU A 22 -1.59 7.19 16.90
C GLU A 22 -1.34 7.76 15.51
N GLY A 23 -0.09 8.18 15.30
CA GLY A 23 0.47 8.46 13.99
C GLY A 23 0.37 7.17 13.20
N SER A 24 -0.73 7.07 12.46
CA SER A 24 -1.02 6.18 11.34
C SER A 24 -0.03 5.02 11.16
N ARG A 25 -0.36 3.86 11.75
CA ARG A 25 0.33 2.60 11.44
C ARG A 25 -0.08 2.00 10.08
N TYR A 26 -0.85 2.73 9.26
CA TYR A 26 -1.38 2.24 7.99
C TYR A 26 -1.49 3.35 6.94
N ALA A 27 -0.45 4.17 6.76
CA ALA A 27 -0.30 4.84 5.47
C ALA A 27 0.18 3.76 4.48
N PRO A 28 -0.64 3.39 3.45
CA PRO A 28 -0.15 2.56 2.37
C PRO A 28 1.11 3.23 1.83
N LYS A 29 2.26 2.56 1.92
CA LYS A 29 3.52 3.13 1.45
C LYS A 29 3.40 3.32 -0.05
N TYR A 30 3.04 4.52 -0.46
CA TYR A 30 3.04 4.94 -1.84
C TYR A 30 4.33 4.47 -2.48
N LEU A 31 4.23 3.77 -3.60
CA LEU A 31 5.39 3.14 -4.22
C LEU A 31 6.43 4.17 -4.69
N GLY A 32 6.07 5.46 -4.75
CA GLY A 32 7.02 6.52 -5.10
C GLY A 32 7.49 6.46 -6.54
N ILE A 33 6.85 5.62 -7.39
CA ILE A 33 7.29 5.40 -8.76
C ILE A 33 6.80 6.58 -9.60
N PRO A 34 7.71 7.44 -10.11
CA PRO A 34 7.32 8.59 -10.90
C PRO A 34 6.78 8.16 -12.27
N GLY A 35 6.01 9.05 -12.90
CA GLY A 35 5.48 8.85 -14.26
C GLY A 35 4.10 8.19 -14.30
N MET A 36 3.69 7.81 -15.51
CA MET A 36 2.34 7.28 -15.79
C MET A 36 2.19 5.83 -15.30
N ARG A 37 1.03 5.50 -14.71
CA ARG A 37 0.78 4.22 -14.03
C ARG A 37 0.83 3.03 -15.01
N ASP A 38 0.18 3.15 -16.15
CA ASP A 38 0.18 2.18 -17.25
C ASP A 38 1.58 1.94 -17.82
N VAL A 39 2.35 3.01 -18.04
CA VAL A 39 3.74 2.92 -18.50
C VAL A 39 4.61 2.20 -17.46
N ASN A 40 4.37 2.44 -16.18
CA ASN A 40 5.09 1.78 -15.10
C ASN A 40 4.77 0.28 -15.02
N VAL A 41 3.51 -0.12 -15.22
CA VAL A 41 3.11 -1.53 -15.35
C VAL A 41 3.85 -2.21 -16.51
N ASN A 42 3.89 -1.59 -17.69
CA ASN A 42 4.62 -2.14 -18.83
C ASN A 42 6.13 -2.28 -18.56
N LYS A 43 6.76 -1.27 -17.95
CA LYS A 43 8.18 -1.31 -17.55
C LYS A 43 8.46 -2.44 -16.57
N TYR A 44 7.56 -2.69 -15.62
CA TYR A 44 7.70 -3.78 -14.66
C TYR A 44 7.63 -5.15 -15.34
N CYS A 45 6.71 -5.32 -16.30
CA CYS A 45 6.63 -6.52 -17.12
C CYS A 45 7.91 -6.78 -17.93
N ILE A 46 8.45 -5.74 -18.57
CA ILE A 46 9.72 -5.81 -19.32
C ILE A 46 10.86 -6.21 -18.38
N TRP A 47 10.93 -5.61 -17.19
CA TRP A 47 11.93 -5.95 -16.19
C TRP A 47 11.84 -7.42 -15.78
N HIS A 48 10.65 -7.94 -15.44
CA HIS A 48 10.46 -9.36 -15.13
C HIS A 48 10.86 -10.27 -16.29
N CYS A 49 10.52 -9.91 -17.53
CA CYS A 49 10.93 -10.67 -18.71
C CYS A 49 12.45 -10.67 -18.92
N SER A 50 13.16 -9.61 -18.52
CA SER A 50 14.63 -9.55 -18.59
C SER A 50 15.31 -10.45 -17.55
N LYS A 51 14.63 -10.76 -16.43
CA LYS A 51 15.16 -11.61 -15.35
C LYS A 51 14.98 -13.11 -15.58
N ASN A 52 14.29 -13.50 -16.65
CA ASN A 52 13.99 -14.90 -16.94
C ASN A 52 14.50 -15.28 -18.33
N ALA A 53 15.09 -16.45 -18.52
CA ALA A 53 15.42 -16.98 -19.85
C ALA A 53 14.25 -17.78 -20.46
N ASN A 54 13.40 -18.37 -19.61
CA ASN A 54 12.29 -19.21 -20.00
C ASN A 54 11.21 -18.40 -20.76
N THR A 55 11.00 -18.73 -22.03
CA THR A 55 10.04 -18.05 -22.91
C THR A 55 8.60 -18.21 -22.45
N VAL A 56 8.23 -19.37 -21.90
CA VAL A 56 6.90 -19.62 -21.34
C VAL A 56 6.65 -18.68 -20.17
N TRP A 57 7.61 -18.54 -19.25
CA TRP A 57 7.44 -17.63 -18.10
C TRP A 57 7.34 -16.17 -18.54
N LYS A 58 8.07 -15.76 -19.58
CA LYS A 58 7.90 -14.41 -20.16
C LYS A 58 6.49 -14.18 -20.70
N MET A 59 5.90 -15.17 -21.36
CA MET A 59 4.52 -15.07 -21.84
C MET A 59 3.52 -14.95 -20.67
N GLU A 60 3.76 -15.66 -19.57
CA GLU A 60 2.93 -15.54 -18.36
C GLU A 60 3.02 -14.14 -17.72
N TYR A 61 4.22 -13.54 -17.64
CA TYR A 61 4.36 -12.15 -17.16
C TYR A 61 3.65 -11.16 -18.08
N LYS A 62 3.75 -11.35 -19.40
CA LYS A 62 3.03 -10.53 -20.38
C LYS A 62 1.52 -10.65 -20.20
N LYS A 63 1.01 -11.86 -20.04
CA LYS A 63 -0.40 -12.11 -19.75
C LYS A 63 -0.87 -11.41 -18.47
N ALA A 64 -0.10 -11.50 -17.38
CA ALA A 64 -0.41 -10.79 -16.13
C ALA A 64 -0.42 -9.26 -16.32
N CYS A 65 0.53 -8.73 -17.10
CA CYS A 65 0.59 -7.31 -17.46
C CYS A 65 -0.63 -6.87 -18.28
N ASP A 66 -1.03 -7.65 -19.28
CA ASP A 66 -2.18 -7.36 -20.12
C ASP A 66 -3.47 -7.34 -19.30
N LEU A 67 -3.64 -8.31 -18.39
CA LEU A 67 -4.77 -8.36 -17.45
C LEU A 67 -4.79 -7.14 -16.52
N THR A 68 -3.63 -6.76 -15.99
CA THR A 68 -3.49 -5.58 -15.13
C THR A 68 -3.97 -4.32 -15.84
N LEU A 69 -3.49 -4.09 -17.06
CA LEU A 69 -3.86 -2.92 -17.86
C LEU A 69 -5.33 -2.97 -18.29
N ALA A 70 -5.86 -4.14 -18.63
CA ALA A 70 -7.25 -4.31 -19.04
C ALA A 70 -8.24 -3.98 -17.91
N GLU A 71 -7.91 -4.33 -16.67
CA GLU A 71 -8.73 -3.99 -15.49
C GLU A 71 -8.41 -2.59 -14.93
N GLY A 72 -7.51 -1.83 -15.56
CA GLY A 72 -7.12 -0.49 -15.11
C GLY A 72 -6.34 -0.48 -13.78
N LEU A 73 -5.72 -1.60 -13.43
CA LEU A 73 -4.92 -1.74 -12.22
C LEU A 73 -3.52 -1.15 -12.41
N ASP A 74 -2.94 -0.65 -11.31
CA ASP A 74 -1.56 -0.19 -11.27
C ASP A 74 -0.71 -0.97 -10.27
N LEU A 75 0.61 -0.72 -10.29
CA LEU A 75 1.57 -1.42 -9.42
C LEU A 75 1.32 -1.19 -7.92
N GLU A 76 0.73 -0.06 -7.55
CA GLU A 76 0.43 0.23 -6.15
C GLU A 76 -0.76 -0.60 -5.68
N GLN A 77 -1.84 -0.65 -6.47
CA GLN A 77 -3.00 -1.50 -6.20
C GLN A 77 -2.62 -2.98 -6.14
N ILE A 78 -1.88 -3.48 -7.14
CA ILE A 78 -1.41 -4.88 -7.14
C ILE A 78 -0.60 -5.21 -5.88
N ARG A 79 0.30 -4.29 -5.47
CA ARG A 79 1.12 -4.47 -4.27
C ARG A 79 0.29 -4.47 -2.99
N LEU A 80 -0.77 -3.66 -2.93
CA LEU A 80 -1.61 -3.50 -1.75
C LEU A 80 -2.61 -4.65 -1.61
N ASP A 81 -3.30 -5.00 -2.69
CA ASP A 81 -4.34 -6.01 -2.68
C ASP A 81 -3.75 -7.42 -2.63
N GLN A 82 -2.56 -7.62 -3.23
CA GLN A 82 -1.87 -8.91 -3.32
C GLN A 82 -2.77 -10.07 -3.76
N ASP A 83 -3.77 -9.77 -4.60
CA ASP A 83 -4.73 -10.75 -5.08
C ASP A 83 -4.12 -11.60 -6.21
N ALA A 84 -3.29 -12.55 -5.81
CA ALA A 84 -2.76 -13.54 -6.72
C ALA A 84 -3.86 -14.43 -7.32
N GLN A 85 -5.00 -14.59 -6.62
CA GLN A 85 -6.08 -15.48 -7.06
C GLN A 85 -6.76 -14.93 -8.31
N PHE A 86 -6.95 -13.61 -8.39
CA PHE A 86 -7.41 -12.93 -9.61
C PHE A 86 -6.61 -13.35 -10.86
N PHE A 87 -5.27 -13.34 -10.77
CA PHE A 87 -4.42 -13.72 -11.90
C PHE A 87 -4.47 -15.23 -12.19
N ILE A 88 -4.54 -16.06 -11.14
CA ILE A 88 -4.64 -17.52 -11.26
C ILE A 88 -5.94 -17.91 -11.97
N ASP A 89 -7.06 -17.30 -11.59
CA ASP A 89 -8.37 -17.58 -12.17
C ASP A 89 -8.45 -17.19 -13.65
N LYS A 90 -7.67 -16.16 -14.04
CA LYS A 90 -7.48 -15.75 -15.45
C LYS A 90 -6.41 -16.59 -16.17
N GLY A 91 -5.86 -17.62 -15.51
CA GLY A 91 -4.96 -18.62 -16.06
C GLY A 91 -3.49 -18.19 -16.13
N VAL A 92 -3.04 -17.31 -15.24
CA VAL A 92 -1.60 -17.06 -15.02
C VAL A 92 -1.05 -18.15 -14.10
N LYS A 93 0.16 -18.66 -14.38
CA LYS A 93 0.81 -19.64 -13.50
C LYS A 93 0.95 -19.12 -12.06
N ILE A 94 0.61 -19.96 -11.07
CA ILE A 94 0.62 -19.61 -9.63
C ILE A 94 1.93 -18.95 -9.14
N GLY A 95 3.09 -19.43 -9.60
CA GLY A 95 4.38 -18.85 -9.19
C GLY A 95 4.66 -17.46 -9.78
N ILE A 96 4.02 -17.13 -10.90
CA ILE A 96 4.09 -15.82 -11.56
C ILE A 96 3.07 -14.87 -10.93
N ALA A 97 1.85 -15.36 -10.69
CA ALA A 97 0.77 -14.60 -10.07
C ALA A 97 1.08 -14.09 -8.66
N LYS A 98 1.98 -14.77 -7.93
CA LYS A 98 2.39 -14.42 -6.55
C LYS A 98 3.59 -13.46 -6.47
N ARG A 99 4.10 -12.94 -7.59
CA ARG A 99 5.43 -12.30 -7.66
C ARG A 99 5.37 -10.78 -7.87
#